data_AF-A0A059G2G0-F1
#
_entry.id   AF-A0A059G2G0-F1
#
_cell.length_a   1.000
_cell.length_b   1.000
_cell.length_c   1.000
_cell.angle_alpha   90.00
_cell.angle_beta   90.00
_cell.angle_gamma   90.00
#
_symmetry.space_group_name_H-M   'P 1'
#
loop_
_entity.id
_entity.type
_entity.pdbx_description
1 polymer ?
#
loop_
_entity_poly.entity_id
_entity_poly.type
_entity_poly.pdbx_seq_one_letter_code
_entity_poly.pdbx_strand_id
1 'polypeptide(L)'
;MTDQITTAAPLGAASALSIPDRPRIYVACLAAYNNGRLHGCWIDTTDPHEVWQQVREMLAASPEPDAEEWAIHGATRKSHL
;
A
#
# COMPACT_ATOMS: atom_id res chain seq x y z
N MET A 1 -22.34 -39.35 18.67
CA MET A 1 -21.66 -40.33 17.81
C MET A 1 -21.95 -39.90 16.38
N THR A 2 -21.02 -39.13 15.78
CA THR A 2 -20.77 -38.97 14.31
C THR A 2 -21.89 -38.27 13.49
N ASP A 3 -21.71 -37.32 12.56
CA ASP A 3 -20.60 -36.56 11.94
C ASP A 3 -21.25 -35.29 11.31
N GLN A 4 -20.74 -34.08 11.52
CA GLN A 4 -20.07 -33.25 10.51
C GLN A 4 -20.51 -33.43 9.03
N ILE A 5 -21.10 -32.38 8.45
CA ILE A 5 -20.94 -32.09 7.02
C ILE A 5 -20.60 -30.60 6.88
N THR A 6 -19.32 -30.34 6.66
CA THR A 6 -18.77 -29.06 6.22
C THR A 6 -19.43 -28.64 4.91
N THR A 7 -20.16 -27.52 4.91
CA THR A 7 -20.49 -26.79 3.69
C THR A 7 -19.62 -25.54 3.67
N ALA A 8 -18.67 -25.52 2.73
CA ALA A 8 -17.81 -24.37 2.46
C ALA A 8 -18.66 -23.12 2.16
N ALA A 9 -18.37 -22.03 2.87
CA ALA A 9 -18.93 -20.73 2.57
C ALA A 9 -18.57 -20.33 1.12
N PRO A 10 -19.48 -19.69 0.37
CA PRO A 10 -19.13 -19.21 -0.96
C PRO A 10 -18.07 -18.13 -0.80
N LEU A 11 -16.91 -18.34 -1.40
CA LEU A 11 -15.87 -17.33 -1.60
C LEU A 11 -16.39 -16.32 -2.64
N GLY A 12 -17.34 -15.49 -2.22
CA GLY A 12 -18.08 -14.56 -3.06
C GLY A 12 -17.38 -13.21 -3.17
N ALA A 13 -16.98 -12.89 -4.40
CA ALA A 13 -16.52 -11.60 -4.89
C ALA A 13 -15.10 -11.19 -4.46
N ALA A 14 -14.10 -11.81 -5.10
CA ALA A 14 -12.92 -11.07 -5.51
C ALA A 14 -13.40 -9.92 -6.41
N SER A 15 -13.70 -8.76 -5.81
CA SER A 15 -13.87 -7.53 -6.57
C SER A 15 -12.57 -7.36 -7.35
N ALA A 16 -12.65 -7.46 -8.68
CA ALA A 16 -11.49 -7.29 -9.53
C ALA A 16 -10.83 -5.98 -9.09
N LEU A 17 -9.59 -6.07 -8.59
CA LEU A 17 -8.79 -4.92 -8.17
C LEU A 17 -8.68 -4.02 -9.40
N SER A 18 -9.62 -3.08 -9.52
CA SER A 18 -9.67 -2.16 -10.63
C SER A 18 -8.46 -1.28 -10.47
N ILE A 19 -7.49 -1.45 -11.36
CA ILE A 19 -6.31 -0.60 -11.36
C ILE A 19 -6.84 0.83 -11.53
N PRO A 20 -6.52 1.73 -10.59
CA PRO A 20 -6.96 3.12 -10.67
C PRO A 20 -6.57 3.69 -12.04
N ASP A 21 -7.42 4.55 -12.59
CA ASP A 21 -7.13 5.20 -13.88
C ASP A 21 -5.91 6.13 -13.77
N ARG A 22 -5.65 6.64 -12.56
CA ARG A 22 -4.49 7.50 -12.25
C ARG A 22 -3.27 6.69 -11.80
N PRO A 23 -2.06 7.09 -12.25
CA PRO A 23 -0.82 6.48 -11.80
C PRO A 23 -0.60 6.74 -10.30
N ARG A 24 -0.19 5.70 -9.59
CA ARG A 24 0.13 5.75 -8.16
C ARG A 24 1.45 5.07 -7.89
N ILE A 25 2.16 5.53 -6.87
CA ILE A 25 3.35 4.89 -6.33
C ILE A 25 3.10 4.47 -4.89
N TYR A 26 3.67 3.34 -4.48
CA TYR A 26 3.74 2.97 -3.09
C TYR A 26 5.10 3.40 -2.54
N VAL A 27 5.06 4.31 -1.57
CA VAL A 27 6.24 4.83 -0.88
C VAL A 27 6.28 4.21 0.53
N ALA A 28 7.45 3.75 0.95
CA ALA A 28 7.68 3.20 2.28
C ALA A 28 8.69 4.06 3.07
N CYS A 29 8.53 4.09 4.39
CA CYS A 29 9.50 4.65 5.31
C CYS A 29 10.66 3.66 5.53
N LEU A 30 11.88 4.10 5.27
CA LEU A 30 13.08 3.24 5.37
C LEU A 30 13.42 2.90 6.82
N ALA A 31 13.25 3.83 7.77
CA ALA A 31 13.49 3.57 9.19
C ALA A 31 12.59 2.44 9.72
N ALA A 32 11.28 2.50 9.41
CA ALA A 32 10.32 1.46 9.75
C ALA A 32 10.65 0.12 9.07
N TYR A 33 10.96 0.15 7.77
CA TYR A 33 11.32 -1.04 7.01
C TYR A 33 12.56 -1.76 7.58
N ASN A 34 13.61 -1.01 7.90
CA ASN A 34 14.85 -1.55 8.48
C ASN A 34 14.62 -2.18 9.87
N ASN A 35 13.61 -1.72 10.60
CA ASN A 35 13.19 -2.28 11.89
C ASN A 35 12.07 -3.35 11.76
N GLY A 36 11.82 -3.85 10.55
CA GLY A 36 10.84 -4.91 10.30
C GLY A 36 9.37 -4.48 10.43
N ARG A 37 9.09 -3.18 10.37
CA ARG A 37 7.73 -2.63 10.42
C ARG A 37 7.27 -2.19 9.05
N LEU A 38 6.04 -2.58 8.70
CA LEU A 38 5.40 -2.11 7.49
C LEU A 38 4.80 -0.73 7.73
N HIS A 39 5.44 0.30 7.18
CA HIS A 39 4.94 1.67 7.18
C HIS A 39 5.17 2.32 5.82
N GLY A 40 4.07 2.72 5.17
CA GLY A 40 4.07 3.28 3.82
C GLY A 40 2.67 3.67 3.36
N CYS A 41 2.59 4.41 2.26
CA CYS A 41 1.31 4.80 1.67
C CYS A 41 1.34 4.76 0.14
N TRP A 42 0.16 4.56 -0.46
CA TRP A 42 -0.05 4.77 -1.90
C TRP A 42 -0.32 6.24 -2.15
N ILE A 43 0.42 6.84 -3.07
CA ILE A 43 0.35 8.26 -3.41
C ILE A 43 -0.01 8.40 -4.89
N ASP A 44 -1.02 9.23 -5.18
CA ASP A 44 -1.37 9.62 -6.55
C ASP A 44 -0.29 10.54 -7.13
N THR A 45 0.25 10.22 -8.29
CA THR A 45 1.37 10.99 -8.89
C THR A 45 0.89 12.07 -9.86
N THR A 46 -0.26 12.70 -9.55
CA THR A 46 -0.87 13.74 -10.40
C THR A 46 -0.22 15.10 -10.21
N ASP A 47 0.24 15.40 -8.99
CA ASP A 47 0.92 16.64 -8.65
C ASP A 47 2.17 16.36 -7.80
N PRO A 48 3.35 16.86 -8.19
CA PRO A 48 4.59 16.60 -7.47
C PRO A 48 4.61 17.20 -6.06
N HIS A 49 3.92 18.33 -5.83
CA HIS A 49 3.91 18.98 -4.52
C HIS A 49 3.06 18.19 -3.52
N GLU A 50 1.88 17.71 -3.93
CA GLU A 50 1.03 16.80 -3.14
C GLU A 50 1.75 15.49 -2.84
N VAL A 51 2.51 14.95 -3.79
CA VAL A 51 3.33 13.75 -3.56
C VAL A 51 4.31 14.00 -2.41
N TRP A 52 5.06 15.10 -2.46
CA TRP A 52 6.02 15.44 -1.40
C TRP A 52 5.37 15.78 -0.06
N GLN A 53 4.15 16.34 -0.04
CA GLN A 53 3.39 16.51 1.18
C GLN A 53 3.07 15.14 1.81
N GLN A 54 2.49 14.22 1.03
CA GLN A 54 2.12 12.89 1.52
C GLN A 54 3.33 12.06 1.97
N VAL A 55 4.49 12.17 1.29
CA VAL A 55 5.73 11.52 1.74
C VAL A 55 6.16 12.06 3.11
N ARG A 56 6.14 13.38 3.30
CA ARG A 56 6.53 13.99 4.59
C ARG A 56 5.56 13.65 5.71
N GLU A 57 4.26 13.64 5.43
CA GLU A 57 3.25 13.23 6.40
C GLU A 57 3.40 11.76 6.79
N MET A 58 3.65 10.88 5.82
CA MET A 58 3.96 9.47 6.06
C MET A 58 5.19 9.31 6.96
N LEU A 59 6.28 10.03 6.68
CA LEU A 59 7.50 10.01 7.49
C LEU A 59 7.27 10.55 8.90
N ALA A 60 6.56 11.67 9.05
CA ALA A 60 6.21 12.23 10.35
C ALA A 60 5.32 11.31 11.20
N ALA A 61 4.53 10.45 10.55
CA ALA A 61 3.71 9.43 11.20
C ALA A 61 4.45 8.11 11.44
N SER A 62 5.76 8.04 11.18
CA SER A 62 6.56 6.82 11.36
C SER A 62 6.52 6.31 12.80
N PRO A 63 6.46 4.97 13.00
CA PRO A 63 6.62 4.36 14.31
C PRO A 63 8.07 4.39 14.83
N GLU A 64 9.04 4.69 13.96
CA GLU A 64 10.46 4.78 14.29
C GLU A 64 10.89 6.25 14.42
N PRO A 65 11.79 6.58 15.38
CA PRO A 65 12.32 7.93 15.53
C PRO A 65 13.18 8.34 14.33
N ASP A 66 13.32 9.65 14.12
CA ASP A 66 14.20 10.25 13.10
C ASP A 66 13.97 9.69 11.68
N ALA A 67 12.71 9.39 11.36
CA ALA A 67 12.31 8.87 10.06
C ALA A 67 12.32 9.97 8.99
N GLU A 68 13.39 10.02 8.18
CA GLU A 68 13.56 11.00 7.11
C GLU A 68 13.68 10.37 5.71
N GLU A 69 14.05 9.09 5.67
CA GLU A 69 14.36 8.38 4.44
C GLU A 69 13.16 7.57 3.92
N TRP A 70 13.00 7.56 2.59
CA TRP A 70 11.89 6.91 1.89
C TRP A 70 12.35 6.17 0.64
N ALA A 71 11.59 5.17 0.22
CA ALA A 71 11.82 4.42 -1.01
C ALA A 71 10.50 4.10 -1.74
N ILE A 72 10.54 4.04 -3.07
CA ILE A 72 9.40 3.57 -3.88
C ILE A 72 9.52 2.06 -4.04
N HIS A 73 8.51 1.33 -3.56
CA HIS A 73 8.48 -0.14 -3.61
C HIS A 73 7.49 -0.70 -4.65
N GLY A 74 6.64 0.15 -5.23
CA GLY A 74 5.69 -0.28 -6.24
C GLY A 74 5.08 0.89 -6.99
N ALA A 75 4.54 0.59 -8.17
CA ALA A 75 3.78 1.55 -8.97
C ALA A 75 2.60 0.84 -9.63
N THR A 76 1.47 1.53 -9.77
CA THR A 76 0.38 1.05 -10.61
C THR A 76 0.72 1.30 -12.07
N ARG A 77 0.41 0.33 -12.93
CA ARG A 77 0.46 0.49 -14.39
C ARG A 77 -0.90 0.13 -14.97
N LYS A 78 -1.48 1.02 -15.76
CA LYS A 78 -2.64 0.68 -16.59
C LYS A 78 -2.16 -0.29 -17.68
N SER A 79 -2.69 -1.50 -17.67
CA SER A 79 -2.45 -2.47 -18.74
C SER A 79 -3.39 -2.15 -19.90
N HIS A 80 -2.85 -1.68 -21.01
CA HIS A 80 -3.57 -1.65 -22.28
C HIS A 80 -3.27 -2.98 -22.99
N LEU A 81 -4.22 -3.91 -22.89
CA LEU A 81 -4.37 -5.05 -23.80
C LEU A 81 -5.54 -4.75 -24.74
#